data_AF-A0A0K9Y332-F1
#
_entry.id   AF-A0A0K9Y332-F1
#
_cell.length_a   1.000
_cell.length_b   1.000
_cell.length_c   1.000
_cell.angle_alpha   90.00
_cell.angle_beta   90.00
_cell.angle_gamma   90.00
#
_symmetry.space_group_name_H-M   'P 1'
#
loop_
_entity.id
_entity.type
_entity.pdbx_description
1 polymer ?
#
loop_
_entity_poly.entity_id
_entity_poly.type
_entity_poly.pdbx_seq_one_letter_code
_entity_poly.pdbx_strand_id
1 'polypeptide(L)'
;MRDLSNVNLEAGKDLDFNFIHLELRDDGTYKFTNGSGLGNSYFRGDYSRNDSIILIDTLNSDKLLKSNRLAIRNNQIFMIDSQYKIIDSTFYFNIY
;
A
#
# COMPACT_ATOMS: atom_id res chain seq x y z
N MET A 1 -5.62 -19.26 8.94
CA MET A 1 -4.32 -18.55 9.09
C MET A 1 -4.39 -17.30 8.22
N ARG A 2 -3.76 -16.19 8.62
CA ARG A 2 -3.74 -14.94 7.85
C ARG A 2 -2.60 -14.98 6.82
N ASP A 3 -2.72 -14.19 5.76
CA ASP A 3 -1.67 -13.97 4.77
C ASP A 3 -1.28 -15.26 4.00
N LEU A 4 -2.24 -16.17 3.77
CA LEU A 4 -2.02 -17.49 3.12
C LEU A 4 -2.04 -17.45 1.58
N SER A 5 -2.76 -16.50 1.00
CA SER A 5 -2.86 -16.34 -0.44
C SER A 5 -1.57 -15.75 -1.00
N ASN A 6 -1.30 -16.05 -2.27
CA ASN A 6 -0.11 -15.53 -2.95
C ASN A 6 -0.17 -14.01 -3.04
N VAL A 7 1.01 -13.39 -2.90
CA VAL A 7 1.20 -11.97 -3.20
C VAL A 7 1.29 -11.82 -4.71
N ASN A 8 0.46 -10.96 -5.29
CA ASN A 8 0.43 -10.70 -6.73
C ASN A 8 0.95 -9.32 -7.11
N LEU A 9 1.09 -8.42 -6.13
CA LEU A 9 1.82 -7.18 -6.26
C LEU A 9 2.49 -6.88 -4.93
N GLU A 10 3.78 -6.62 -4.99
CA GLU A 10 4.60 -6.25 -3.85
C GLU A 10 5.25 -4.90 -4.13
N ALA A 11 5.17 -3.97 -3.18
CA ALA A 11 5.73 -2.65 -3.34
C ALA A 11 6.17 -2.05 -2.00
N GLY A 12 7.30 -1.36 -1.96
CA GLY A 12 7.82 -0.80 -0.72
C GLY A 12 8.70 0.42 -0.92
N LYS A 13 9.12 1.01 0.19
CA LYS A 13 10.10 2.09 0.22
C LYS A 13 10.85 2.07 1.54
N ASP A 14 12.17 2.08 1.45
CA ASP A 14 13.06 2.27 2.60
C ASP A 14 13.17 3.75 2.93
N LEU A 15 13.12 4.06 4.23
CA LEU A 15 13.11 5.38 4.84
C LEU A 15 14.15 5.39 5.99
N ASP A 16 15.40 5.11 5.62
CA ASP A 16 16.55 4.93 6.52
C ASP A 16 16.32 3.83 7.56
N PHE A 17 16.03 4.21 8.82
CA PHE A 17 15.73 3.27 9.91
C PHE A 17 14.29 2.74 9.89
N ASN A 18 13.47 3.22 8.95
CA ASN A 18 12.08 2.82 8.78
C ASN A 18 11.86 2.26 7.37
N PHE A 19 10.77 1.55 7.17
CA PHE A 19 10.32 1.14 5.85
C PHE A 19 8.80 1.06 5.80
N ILE A 20 8.26 1.22 4.61
CA ILE A 20 6.86 0.93 4.32
C ILE A 20 6.79 -0.19 3.29
N HIS A 21 5.82 -1.08 3.46
CA HIS A 21 5.62 -2.20 2.56
C HIS A 21 4.13 -2.41 2.31
N LEU A 22 3.77 -2.70 1.07
CA LEU A 22 2.41 -2.98 0.62
C LEU A 22 2.42 -4.27 -0.20
N GLU A 23 1.59 -5.20 0.23
CA GLU A 23 1.39 -6.49 -0.44
C GLU A 23 -0.09 -6.59 -0.82
N LEU A 24 -0.38 -6.80 -2.11
CA LEU A 24 -1.71 -7.17 -2.60
C LEU A 24 -1.75 -8.66 -2.90
N ARG A 25 -2.86 -9.31 -2.56
CA ARG A 25 -2.99 -10.78 -2.63
C ARG A 25 -4.08 -11.22 -3.58
N ASP A 26 -3.97 -12.45 -4.05
CA ASP A 26 -4.93 -13.05 -5.00
C ASP A 26 -6.35 -13.20 -4.45
N ASP A 27 -6.52 -13.22 -3.13
CA ASP A 27 -7.83 -13.30 -2.48
C ASP A 27 -8.52 -11.94 -2.29
N GLY A 28 -7.94 -10.86 -2.82
CA GLY A 28 -8.49 -9.51 -2.67
C GLY A 28 -8.15 -8.85 -1.34
N THR A 29 -7.22 -9.40 -0.55
CA THR A 29 -6.74 -8.75 0.68
C THR A 29 -5.41 -8.02 0.48
N TYR A 30 -5.19 -6.96 1.25
CA TYR A 30 -3.91 -6.27 1.32
C TYR A 30 -3.28 -6.37 2.70
N LYS A 31 -1.95 -6.23 2.73
CA LYS A 31 -1.19 -6.02 3.95
C LYS A 31 -0.27 -4.82 3.78
N PHE A 32 -0.45 -3.83 4.62
CA PHE A 32 0.46 -2.70 4.77
C PHE A 32 1.32 -2.91 6.02
N THR A 33 2.63 -2.76 5.88
CA THR A 33 3.60 -2.81 6.98
C THR A 33 4.22 -1.43 7.15
N ASN A 34 4.16 -0.91 8.38
CA ASN A 34 4.93 0.25 8.83
C ASN A 34 5.99 -0.27 9.78
N GLY A 35 7.21 -0.40 9.27
CA GLY A 35 8.32 -1.03 9.96
C GLY A 35 9.39 -0.05 10.40
N SER A 36 10.04 -0.39 11.51
CA SER A 36 11.15 0.37 12.08
C SER A 36 12.15 -0.58 12.75
N GLY A 37 13.32 -0.05 13.11
CA GLY A 37 14.28 -0.78 13.94
C GLY A 37 13.73 -1.23 15.31
N LEU A 38 12.60 -0.70 15.77
CA LEU A 38 11.93 -1.08 17.03
C LEU A 38 10.81 -2.10 16.85
N GLY A 39 10.50 -2.49 15.60
CA GLY A 39 9.44 -3.44 15.28
C GLY A 39 8.49 -2.94 14.20
N ASN A 40 7.49 -3.77 13.91
CA ASN A 40 6.58 -3.59 12.79
C ASN A 40 5.13 -3.49 13.24
N SER A 41 4.41 -2.54 12.65
CA SER A 41 2.94 -2.49 12.69
C SER A 41 2.38 -3.03 11.38
N TYR A 42 1.30 -3.82 11.47
CA TYR A 42 0.68 -4.46 10.32
C TYR A 42 -0.80 -4.10 10.23
N PHE A 43 -1.20 -3.60 9.07
CA PHE A 43 -2.56 -3.19 8.77
C PHE A 43 -3.05 -4.00 7.59
N ARG A 44 -4.30 -4.46 7.65
CA ARG A 44 -4.88 -5.38 6.68
C ARG A 44 -6.32 -4.98 6.41
N GLY A 45 -6.77 -5.30 5.22
CA GLY A 45 -8.14 -5.12 4.79
C GLY A 45 -8.33 -5.65 3.39
N ASP A 46 -9.46 -5.31 2.80
CA ASP A 46 -9.78 -5.68 1.44
C ASP A 46 -9.26 -4.62 0.47
N TYR A 47 -8.98 -5.04 -0.76
CA TYR A 47 -8.71 -4.15 -1.87
C TYR A 47 -9.47 -4.58 -3.12
N SER A 48 -9.63 -3.64 -4.04
CA SER A 48 -10.02 -3.91 -5.42
C SER A 48 -9.07 -3.18 -6.36
N ARG A 49 -8.86 -3.73 -7.55
CA ARG A 49 -8.01 -3.14 -8.58
C ARG A 49 -8.76 -3.05 -9.89
N ASN A 50 -8.74 -1.86 -10.49
CA ASN A 50 -9.23 -1.60 -11.84
C ASN A 50 -8.08 -0.94 -12.63
N ASP A 51 -7.49 -1.71 -13.54
CA ASP A 51 -6.29 -1.34 -14.30
C ASP A 51 -5.14 -0.84 -13.40
N SER A 52 -4.85 0.45 -13.48
CA SER A 52 -3.79 1.13 -12.74
C SER A 52 -4.29 1.78 -11.44
N ILE A 53 -5.56 1.63 -11.08
CA ILE A 53 -6.14 2.17 -9.85
C ILE A 53 -6.41 1.04 -8.86
N ILE A 54 -5.91 1.17 -7.64
CA ILE A 54 -6.16 0.27 -6.52
C ILE A 54 -6.98 1.04 -5.49
N LEU A 55 -8.06 0.43 -5.00
CA LEU A 55 -8.85 0.90 -3.87
C LEU A 55 -8.59 -0.02 -2.69
N ILE A 56 -8.19 0.52 -1.54
CA ILE A 56 -7.99 -0.24 -0.30
C ILE A 56 -9.01 0.19 0.75
N ASP A 57 -9.43 -0.71 1.63
CA ASP A 57 -10.17 -0.31 2.83
C ASP A 57 -9.23 0.42 3.82
N THR A 58 -9.69 1.54 4.38
CA THR A 58 -8.97 2.34 5.37
C THR A 58 -9.61 2.31 6.76
N LEU A 59 -10.64 1.48 6.99
CA LEU A 59 -11.37 1.44 8.26
C LEU A 59 -10.46 1.12 9.46
N ASN A 60 -9.37 0.37 9.23
CA ASN A 60 -8.33 0.06 10.20
C ASN A 60 -6.92 0.28 9.64
N SER A 61 -6.69 1.35 8.86
CA SER A 61 -5.38 1.62 8.26
C SER A 61 -4.47 2.48 9.13
N ASP A 62 -3.17 2.41 8.85
CA ASP A 62 -2.17 3.34 9.39
C ASP A 62 -2.47 4.78 8.96
N LYS A 63 -2.09 5.77 9.79
CA LYS A 63 -2.23 7.20 9.48
C LYS A 63 -1.36 7.65 8.30
N LEU A 64 -0.33 6.88 7.95
CA LEU A 64 0.49 7.11 6.75
C LEU A 64 -0.30 6.87 5.46
N LEU A 65 -1.36 6.04 5.49
CA LEU A 65 -2.27 5.85 4.37
C LEU A 65 -3.33 6.96 4.36
N LYS A 66 -2.98 8.09 3.74
CA LYS A 66 -3.82 9.30 3.67
C LYS A 66 -5.00 9.21 2.70
N SER A 67 -5.05 8.16 1.89
CA SER A 67 -6.13 7.92 0.93
C SER A 67 -6.38 6.44 0.75
N ASN A 68 -7.64 6.11 0.46
CA ASN A 68 -8.06 4.79 0.06
C ASN A 68 -7.85 4.51 -1.44
N ARG A 69 -7.36 5.48 -2.21
CA ARG A 69 -7.10 5.35 -3.65
C ARG A 69 -5.61 5.43 -3.93
N LEU A 70 -5.10 4.44 -4.66
CA LEU A 70 -3.73 4.37 -5.12
C LEU A 70 -3.69 4.29 -6.65
N ALA A 71 -2.70 4.90 -7.28
CA ALA A 71 -2.43 4.79 -8.71
C ALA A 71 -1.06 4.19 -8.95
N ILE A 72 -0.99 3.19 -9.83
CA ILE A 72 0.23 2.67 -10.42
C ILE A 72 0.66 3.62 -11.55
N ARG A 73 1.85 4.21 -11.43
CA ARG A 73 2.47 5.07 -12.46
C ARG A 73 3.97 4.77 -12.51
N ASN A 74 4.50 4.41 -13.68
CA ASN A 74 5.93 4.21 -13.91
C ASN A 74 6.64 3.35 -12.84
N ASN A 75 6.11 2.14 -12.58
CA ASN A 75 6.62 1.21 -11.57
C ASN A 75 6.54 1.70 -10.11
N GLN A 76 5.72 2.71 -9.85
CA GLN A 76 5.50 3.27 -8.52
C GLN A 76 4.01 3.31 -8.20
N ILE A 77 3.69 3.26 -6.91
CA ILE A 77 2.33 3.44 -6.41
C ILE A 77 2.26 4.75 -5.63
N PHE A 78 1.35 5.61 -6.03
CA PHE A 78 1.07 6.89 -5.38
C PHE A 78 -0.32 6.89 -4.76
N MET A 79 -0.47 7.49 -3.58
CA MET A 79 -1.80 7.85 -3.08
C MET A 79 -2.36 9.02 -3.90
N ILE A 80 -3.63 8.90 -4.30
CA ILE A 80 -4.33 9.93 -5.08
C ILE A 80 -5.62 10.37 -4.40
N ASP A 81 -6.08 11.58 -4.70
CA ASP A 81 -7.37 12.10 -4.25
C ASP A 81 -8.53 11.66 -5.16
N SER A 82 -9.75 12.11 -4.87
CA SER A 82 -10.94 11.84 -5.67
C SER A 82 -10.91 12.48 -7.07
N GLN A 83 -10.02 13.44 -7.31
CA GLN A 83 -9.77 14.09 -8.60
C GLN A 83 -8.58 13.45 -9.34
N TYR A 84 -8.07 12.30 -8.87
CA TYR A 84 -6.92 11.57 -9.43
C TYR A 84 -5.58 12.33 -9.39
N LYS A 85 -5.47 13.32 -8.51
CA LYS A 85 -4.21 14.05 -8.26
C LYS A 85 -3.42 13.33 -7.18
N ILE A 86 -2.09 13.33 -7.33
CA ILE A 86 -1.18 12.78 -6.32
C ILE A 86 -1.26 13.64 -5.05
N ILE A 87 -1.50 13.01 -3.91
CA ILE A 87 -1.62 13.70 -2.61
C ILE A 87 -0.25 14.15 -2.09
N ASP A 88 0.78 13.32 -2.29
CA ASP A 88 2.15 13.57 -1.87
C ASP A 88 3.09 12.85 -2.84
N SER A 89 3.84 13.60 -3.64
CA SER A 89 4.76 13.03 -4.64
C SER A 89 6.02 12.44 -4.02
N THR A 90 6.29 12.73 -2.75
CA THR A 90 7.45 12.20 -2.01
C THR A 90 7.13 10.89 -1.29
N PHE A 91 5.84 10.62 -1.03
CA PHE A 91 5.36 9.38 -0.42
C PHE A 91 4.78 8.45 -1.49
N TYR A 92 5.58 7.46 -1.89
CA TYR A 92 5.25 6.46 -2.89
C TYR A 92 5.87 5.11 -2.52
N PHE A 93 5.40 4.05 -3.17
CA PHE A 93 5.97 2.70 -3.08
C PHE A 93 6.62 2.35 -4.41
N ASN A 94 7.80 1.74 -4.41
CA ASN A 94 8.39 1.14 -5.61
C ASN A 94 7.88 -0.29 -5.74
N ILE A 95 7.42 -0.67 -6.92
CA ILE A 95 6.96 -2.04 -7.22
C ILE A 95 8.20 -2.92 -7.50
N TYR A 96 8.20 -4.14 -6.96
CA TYR A 96 9.27 -5.15 -7.13
C TYR A 96 8.91 -6.24 -8.14
#